data_AF-A0A975I7J5-F1
#
_entry.id   AF-A0A975I7J5-F1
#
_cell.length_a   1.000
_cell.length_b   1.000
_cell.length_c   1.000
_cell.angle_alpha   90.00
_cell.angle_beta   90.00
_cell.angle_gamma   90.00
#
_symmetry.space_group_name_H-M   'P 1'
#
loop_
_entity.id
_entity.type
_entity.pdbx_description
1 polymer ?
#
loop_
_entity_poly.entity_id
_entity_poly.type
_entity_poly.pdbx_seq_one_letter_code
_entity_poly.pdbx_strand_id
1 'polypeptide(L)'
;MSYKWKRRGVFLAFLFLSFAVPIWIMSRCSGWNEGSMQVAACSPDWIWLAEMANSLYAFVLVASFMGGIPILIYLVIVLILSWILARVIIRKPTP
;
A
#
# COMPACT_ATOMS: atom_id res chain seq x y z
N MET A 1 -16.09 24.81 -23.94
CA MET A 1 -15.20 23.62 -23.87
C MET A 1 -14.10 23.67 -22.80
N SER A 2 -13.85 24.81 -22.11
CA SER A 2 -12.69 24.96 -21.20
C SER A 2 -12.85 24.39 -19.78
N TYR A 3 -14.08 24.31 -19.25
CA TYR A 3 -14.32 23.88 -17.85
C TYR A 3 -14.00 22.40 -17.56
N LYS A 4 -14.19 21.48 -18.52
CA LYS A 4 -13.92 20.04 -18.32
C LYS A 4 -12.42 19.75 -18.14
N TRP A 5 -11.55 20.49 -18.84
CA TRP A 5 -10.09 20.32 -18.73
C TRP A 5 -9.54 20.90 -17.43
N LYS A 6 -10.06 22.05 -16.98
CA LYS A 6 -9.68 22.65 -15.69
C LYS A 6 -10.04 21.74 -14.50
N ARG A 7 -11.22 21.11 -14.51
CA ARG A 7 -11.61 20.11 -13.49
C ARG A 7 -10.72 18.86 -13.49
N ARG A 8 -10.35 18.35 -14.67
CA ARG A 8 -9.45 17.18 -14.79
C ARG A 8 -8.05 17.49 -14.29
N GLY A 9 -7.52 18.68 -14.60
CA GLY A 9 -6.22 19.13 -14.08
C GLY A 9 -6.22 19.25 -12.56
N VAL A 10 -7.26 19.83 -11.98
CA VAL A 10 -7.42 19.90 -10.52
C VAL A 10 -7.52 18.51 -9.89
N PHE A 11 -8.32 17.61 -10.46
CA PHE A 11 -8.44 16.24 -9.98
C PHE A 11 -7.11 15.49 -10.01
N LEU A 12 -6.35 15.58 -11.11
CA LEU A 12 -5.04 14.96 -11.23
C LEU A 12 -4.02 15.56 -10.24
N ALA A 13 -4.06 16.87 -10.01
CA ALA A 13 -3.21 17.53 -9.03
C ALA A 13 -3.53 17.06 -7.59
N PHE A 14 -4.81 16.94 -7.24
CA PHE A 14 -5.22 16.36 -5.96
C PHE A 14 -4.74 14.92 -5.82
N LEU A 15 -4.93 14.09 -6.86
CA LEU A 15 -4.47 12.71 -6.84
C LEU A 15 -2.95 12.64 -6.64
N PHE A 16 -2.20 13.46 -7.37
CA PHE A 16 -0.75 13.54 -7.25
C PHE A 16 -0.33 13.96 -5.84
N LEU A 17 -0.92 15.01 -5.28
CA LEU A 17 -0.64 15.47 -3.91
C LEU A 17 -0.96 14.38 -2.87
N SER A 18 -2.09 13.70 -3.00
CA SER A 18 -2.51 12.64 -2.08
C SER A 18 -1.56 11.45 -2.04
N PHE A 19 -0.84 11.16 -3.11
CA PHE A 19 0.14 10.06 -3.14
C PHE A 19 1.58 10.54 -2.97
N ALA A 20 1.98 11.60 -3.66
CA ALA A 20 3.36 12.08 -3.65
C ALA A 20 3.77 12.70 -2.30
N VAL A 21 2.86 13.42 -1.63
CA VAL A 21 3.19 14.06 -0.34
C VAL A 21 3.46 13.02 0.75
N PRO A 22 2.61 12.00 0.97
CA PRO A 22 2.92 10.94 1.93
C PRO A 22 4.23 10.20 1.62
N ILE A 23 4.48 9.87 0.36
CA ILE A 23 5.73 9.20 -0.05
C ILE A 23 6.94 10.08 0.28
N TRP A 24 6.84 11.37 0.00
CA TRP A 24 7.91 12.33 0.31
C TRP A 24 8.17 12.41 1.81
N ILE A 25 7.13 12.53 2.65
CA ILE A 25 7.26 12.57 4.11
C ILE A 25 7.93 11.29 4.63
N MET A 26 7.46 10.13 4.20
CA MET A 26 8.00 8.83 4.63
C MET A 26 9.46 8.64 4.20
N SER A 27 9.85 9.18 3.05
CA SER A 27 11.24 9.13 2.57
C SER A 27 12.24 9.97 3.40
N ARG A 28 11.74 10.88 4.24
CA ARG A 28 12.56 11.73 5.12
C ARG A 28 12.75 11.16 6.52
N CYS A 29 12.07 10.07 6.84
CA CYS A 29 11.96 9.51 8.19
C CYS A 29 12.44 8.04 8.19
N SER A 30 13.18 7.65 9.23
CA SER A 30 13.86 6.35 9.30
C SER A 30 13.88 5.76 10.71
N GLY A 31 14.14 4.45 10.80
CA GLY A 31 14.13 3.71 12.07
C GLY A 31 12.72 3.52 12.61
N TRP A 32 11.80 3.06 11.77
CA TRP A 32 10.43 2.73 12.14
C TRP A 32 10.39 1.54 13.10
N ASN A 33 9.65 1.65 14.19
CA ASN A 33 9.36 0.54 15.09
C ASN A 33 7.99 -0.05 14.77
N GLU A 34 7.92 -1.32 14.39
CA GLU A 34 6.66 -1.98 13.99
C GLU A 34 5.67 -2.13 15.15
N GLY A 35 6.15 -2.21 16.39
CA GLY A 35 5.33 -2.37 17.58
C GLY A 35 4.75 -1.05 18.10
N SER A 36 5.55 0.02 18.13
CA SER A 36 5.10 1.34 18.58
C SER A 36 4.62 2.26 17.46
N MET A 37 4.86 1.90 16.19
CA MET A 37 4.58 2.69 14.99
C MET A 37 5.25 4.07 14.98
N GLN A 38 6.32 4.23 15.78
CA GLN A 38 7.06 5.48 15.90
C GLN A 38 8.34 5.46 15.06
N VAL A 39 8.66 6.60 14.47
CA VAL A 39 9.93 6.89 13.80
C VAL A 39 11.04 7.20 14.82
N ALA A 40 12.26 6.73 14.57
CA ALA A 40 13.43 7.05 15.39
C ALA A 40 14.05 8.41 15.05
N ALA A 41 14.13 8.76 13.75
CA ALA A 41 14.70 10.03 13.31
C ALA A 41 14.11 10.48 11.96
N CYS A 42 13.89 11.79 11.83
CA CYS A 42 13.54 12.44 10.57
C CYS A 42 14.57 13.52 10.20
N SER A 43 14.80 13.73 8.90
CA SER A 43 15.67 14.78 8.38
C SER A 43 14.92 15.61 7.34
N PRO A 44 14.60 16.88 7.62
CA PRO A 44 14.90 17.65 8.84
C PRO A 44 14.13 17.19 10.10
N ASP A 45 14.71 17.44 11.28
CA ASP A 45 14.13 17.05 12.56
C ASP A 45 13.03 18.04 13.00
N TRP A 46 11.86 17.88 12.39
CA TRP A 46 10.68 18.66 12.70
C TRP A 46 9.62 17.78 13.34
N ILE A 47 9.07 18.23 14.47
CA ILE A 47 8.05 17.51 15.25
C ILE A 47 6.85 17.14 14.37
N TRP A 48 6.35 18.08 13.58
CA TRP A 48 5.21 17.82 12.69
C TRP A 48 5.51 16.75 11.63
N LEU A 49 6.76 16.67 11.15
CA LEU A 49 7.15 15.69 10.15
C LEU A 49 7.15 14.29 10.75
N ALA A 50 7.67 14.15 11.97
CA ALA A 50 7.63 12.90 12.72
C ALA A 50 6.18 12.47 13.03
N GLU A 51 5.31 13.37 13.47
CA GLU A 51 3.89 13.06 13.75
C GLU A 51 3.12 12.62 12.50
N MET A 52 3.30 13.33 11.38
CA MET A 52 2.68 12.96 10.12
C MET A 52 3.19 11.60 9.64
N ALA A 53 4.49 11.37 9.72
CA ALA A 53 5.08 10.11 9.30
C ALA A 53 4.58 8.95 10.18
N ASN A 54 4.49 9.12 11.51
CA ASN A 54 3.93 8.12 12.44
C ASN A 54 2.48 7.75 12.06
N SER A 55 1.66 8.76 11.77
CA SER A 55 0.26 8.55 11.38
C SER A 55 0.16 7.79 10.05
N LEU A 56 0.99 8.14 9.07
CA LEU A 56 1.05 7.46 7.78
C LEU A 56 1.55 6.02 7.91
N TYR A 57 2.58 5.77 8.71
CA TYR A 57 3.11 4.44 8.95
C TYR A 57 2.09 3.54 9.65
N ALA A 58 1.41 4.06 10.69
CA ALA A 58 0.32 3.36 11.36
C ALA A 58 -0.80 2.98 10.39
N PHE A 59 -1.22 3.93 9.54
CA PHE A 59 -2.25 3.68 8.53
C PHE A 59 -1.84 2.59 7.54
N VAL A 60 -0.61 2.65 7.01
CA VAL A 60 -0.09 1.64 6.07
C VAL A 60 -0.01 0.27 6.74
N LEU A 61 0.46 0.20 7.98
CA LEU A 61 0.60 -1.05 8.71
C LEU A 61 -0.77 -1.67 8.98
N VAL A 62 -1.72 -0.90 9.51
CA VAL A 62 -3.10 -1.36 9.73
C VAL A 62 -3.76 -1.79 8.42
N ALA A 63 -3.66 -1.00 7.34
CA ALA A 63 -4.21 -1.35 6.04
C ALA A 63 -3.61 -2.65 5.48
N SER A 64 -2.31 -2.85 5.70
CA SER A 64 -1.60 -4.06 5.26
C SER A 64 -2.06 -5.29 6.04
N PHE A 65 -2.21 -5.21 7.37
CA PHE A 65 -2.66 -6.35 8.18
C PHE A 65 -4.17 -6.63 8.07
N MET A 66 -5.01 -5.60 7.94
CA MET A 66 -6.46 -5.77 7.84
C MET A 66 -6.93 -6.18 6.45
N GLY A 67 -6.28 -5.70 5.39
CA GLY A 67 -6.71 -5.92 4.01
C GLY A 67 -5.65 -6.60 3.16
N GLY A 68 -4.42 -6.06 3.14
CA GLY A 68 -3.37 -6.51 2.23
C GLY A 68 -3.00 -7.98 2.39
N ILE A 69 -2.58 -8.38 3.60
CA ILE A 69 -2.13 -9.73 3.91
C ILE A 69 -3.27 -10.75 3.73
N PRO A 70 -4.50 -10.54 4.24
CA PRO A 70 -5.61 -11.46 3.98
C PRO A 70 -5.90 -11.69 2.49
N ILE A 71 -5.88 -10.63 1.68
CA ILE A 71 -6.11 -10.72 0.24
C ILE A 71 -4.98 -11.50 -0.45
N LEU A 72 -3.73 -11.22 -0.09
CA LEU A 72 -2.57 -11.93 -0.63
C LEU A 72 -2.61 -13.42 -0.30
N ILE A 73 -2.93 -13.77 0.95
CA ILE A 73 -3.09 -15.17 1.38
C ILE A 73 -4.19 -15.86 0.55
N TYR A 74 -5.34 -15.22 0.39
CA TYR A 74 -6.42 -15.75 -0.42
C TYR A 74 -5.99 -16.02 -1.88
N LEU A 75 -5.31 -15.07 -2.52
CA LEU A 75 -4.81 -15.24 -3.89
C LEU A 75 -3.83 -16.40 -4.02
N VAL A 76 -2.90 -16.54 -3.07
CA VAL A 76 -1.95 -17.67 -3.06
C VAL A 76 -2.68 -19.01 -2.93
N ILE A 77 -3.68 -19.10 -2.04
CA ILE A 77 -4.48 -20.32 -1.89
C ILE A 77 -5.21 -20.68 -3.19
N VAL A 78 -5.86 -19.70 -3.83
CA VAL A 78 -6.56 -19.92 -5.10
C VAL A 78 -5.60 -20.39 -6.20
N LEU A 79 -4.41 -19.81 -6.30
CA LEU A 79 -3.39 -20.23 -7.26
C LEU A 79 -2.92 -21.66 -7.00
N ILE A 80 -2.66 -22.02 -5.74
CA ILE A 80 -2.27 -23.39 -5.36
C ILE A 80 -3.37 -24.38 -5.71
N LEU A 81 -4.62 -24.10 -5.35
CA LEU A 81 -5.77 -24.96 -5.64
C LEU A 81 -5.97 -25.12 -7.15
N SER A 82 -5.87 -24.03 -7.92
CA SER A 82 -5.98 -24.06 -9.38
C SER A 82 -4.87 -24.90 -10.01
N TRP A 83 -3.64 -24.79 -9.49
CA TRP A 83 -2.51 -25.58 -9.95
C TRP A 83 -2.68 -27.08 -9.64
N ILE A 84 -3.14 -27.42 -8.44
CA ILE A 84 -3.46 -28.82 -8.06
C ILE A 84 -4.57 -29.36 -8.96
N LEU A 85 -5.65 -28.60 -9.16
CA LEU A 85 -6.78 -28.99 -10.00
C LEU A 85 -6.34 -29.26 -11.44
N ALA A 86 -5.54 -28.35 -12.02
CA ALA A 86 -4.97 -28.52 -13.35
C ALA A 86 -4.10 -29.78 -13.44
N ARG A 87 -3.29 -30.06 -12.41
CA ARG A 87 -2.42 -31.25 -12.38
C ARG A 87 -3.19 -32.55 -12.21
N VAL A 88 -4.28 -32.57 -11.44
CA VAL A 88 -5.06 -33.78 -11.13
C VAL A 88 -6.08 -34.10 -12.21
N ILE A 89 -6.74 -33.09 -12.79
CA ILE A 89 -7.81 -33.29 -13.78
C ILE A 89 -7.25 -33.41 -15.19
N ILE A 90 -6.33 -32.53 -15.60
CA ILE A 90 -5.85 -32.50 -17.00
C ILE A 90 -4.87 -33.64 -17.29
N ARG A 91 -4.21 -34.20 -16.27
CA ARG A 91 -3.28 -35.33 -16.45
C ARG A 91 -3.92 -36.72 -16.33
N LYS A 92 -5.22 -36.83 -16.02
CA LYS A 92 -5.89 -38.13 -16.20
C LYS A 92 -6.18 -38.29 -17.69
N PRO A 93 -5.54 -39.24 -18.41
CA PRO A 93 -6.04 -39.63 -19.71
C PRO A 93 -7.49 -40.06 -19.49
N THR A 94 -8.41 -39.34 -20.12
CA THR A 94 -9.78 -39.81 -20.28
C THR A 94 -9.71 -41.17 -21.01
N PRO A 95 -10.48 -42.17 -20.55
CA PRO A 95 -10.42 -43.52 -21.12
C PRO A 95 -10.73 -43.54 -22.62
#